data_AF-A0A7U7YGS2-F1
#
_entry.id   AF-A0A7U7YGS2-F1
#
_cell.length_a   1.000
_cell.length_b   1.000
_cell.length_c   1.000
_cell.angle_alpha   90.00
_cell.angle_beta   90.00
_cell.angle_gamma   90.00
#
_symmetry.space_group_name_H-M   'P 1'
#
loop_
_entity.id
_entity.type
_entity.pdbx_description
1 polymer ?
#
loop_
_entity_poly.entity_id
_entity_poly.type
_entity_poly.pdbx_seq_one_letter_code
_entity_poly.pdbx_strand_id
1 'polypeptide(L)'
;MKQEELDIILENHEKWLRDEGGERADLRCADLSNANLRHADLSNADLSNADLSNADLREADLREADLREVNLSYADLNWVNWQDVRGLTVVAVQVDTTRKNNQITYIKELDIWTTGCFQGTLDELKVSIEIAHRDNEKLRKRYYRVIDFILTEVAE
;
A
#
# COMPACT_ATOMS: atom_id res chain seq x y z
N MET A 1 3.63 -8.00 -18.88
CA MET A 1 4.53 -7.23 -19.77
C MET A 1 5.97 -7.44 -19.30
N LYS A 2 6.98 -7.04 -20.07
CA LYS A 2 8.38 -7.13 -19.59
C LYS A 2 8.72 -5.94 -18.70
N GLN A 3 9.69 -6.10 -17.79
CA GLN A 3 10.13 -5.01 -16.90
C GLN A 3 10.65 -3.82 -17.70
N GLU A 4 11.39 -4.03 -18.80
CA GLU A 4 11.93 -2.92 -19.58
C GLU A 4 10.81 -2.07 -20.25
N GLU A 5 9.68 -2.70 -20.59
CA GLU A 5 8.51 -2.00 -21.14
C GLU A 5 7.80 -1.19 -20.05
N LEU A 6 7.67 -1.78 -18.85
CA LEU A 6 7.11 -1.13 -17.68
C LEU A 6 7.95 0.09 -17.26
N ASP A 7 9.27 -0.04 -17.21
CA ASP A 7 10.17 1.05 -16.81
C ASP A 7 10.01 2.27 -17.72
N ILE A 8 9.82 2.08 -19.04
CA ILE A 8 9.55 3.17 -19.98
C ILE A 8 8.23 3.88 -19.65
N ILE A 9 7.19 3.14 -19.27
CA ILE A 9 5.90 3.71 -18.87
C ILE A 9 6.06 4.52 -17.58
N LEU A 10 6.78 3.98 -16.60
CA LEU A 10 7.06 4.65 -15.34
C LEU A 10 7.87 5.95 -15.54
N GLU A 11 8.90 5.92 -16.38
CA GLU A 11 9.68 7.12 -16.72
C GLU A 11 8.82 8.20 -17.39
N ASN A 12 7.91 7.81 -18.29
CA ASN A 12 6.99 8.75 -18.92
C ASN A 12 5.96 9.30 -17.93
N HIS A 13 5.51 8.48 -16.99
CA HIS A 13 4.60 8.88 -15.93
C HIS A 13 5.24 9.86 -14.95
N GLU A 14 6.50 9.65 -14.56
CA GLU A 14 7.24 10.58 -13.72
C GLU A 14 7.43 11.95 -14.39
N LYS A 15 7.71 11.99 -15.70
CA LYS A 15 7.76 13.26 -16.44
C LYS A 15 6.40 13.97 -16.41
N TRP A 16 5.32 13.21 -16.54
CA TRP A 16 3.96 13.75 -16.49
C TRP A 16 3.65 14.36 -15.13
N LEU A 17 4.05 13.70 -14.04
CA LEU A 17 3.91 14.22 -12.67
C LEU A 17 4.70 15.53 -12.44
N ARG A 18 5.82 15.72 -13.15
CA ARG A 18 6.69 16.90 -13.06
C ARG A 18 6.33 18.03 -14.03
N ASP A 19 5.30 17.85 -14.86
CA ASP A 19 4.96 18.78 -15.96
C ASP A 19 6.11 18.96 -16.98
N GLU A 20 6.90 17.89 -17.18
CA GLU A 20 8.07 17.86 -18.10
C GLU A 20 7.75 17.18 -19.44
N GLY A 21 6.47 16.99 -19.75
CA GLY A 21 5.98 16.14 -20.84
C GLY A 21 5.70 14.71 -20.39
N GLY A 22 5.44 13.78 -21.31
CA GLY A 22 5.05 12.40 -20.98
C GLY A 22 3.53 12.23 -20.82
N GLU A 23 3.13 11.10 -20.24
CA GLU A 23 1.72 10.74 -20.09
C GLU A 23 1.45 10.02 -18.77
N ARG A 24 0.25 10.22 -18.23
CA ARG A 24 -0.25 9.48 -17.07
C ARG A 24 -0.21 7.97 -17.37
N ALA A 25 0.32 7.16 -16.47
CA ALA A 25 0.37 5.72 -16.65
C ALA A 25 -1.05 5.12 -16.78
N ASP A 26 -1.32 4.52 -17.95
CA ASP A 26 -2.47 3.66 -18.19
C ASP A 26 -1.99 2.20 -18.20
N LEU A 27 -2.21 1.53 -17.08
CA LEU A 27 -1.80 0.15 -16.83
C LEU A 27 -3.05 -0.74 -16.67
N ARG A 28 -4.19 -0.33 -17.25
CA ARG A 28 -5.42 -1.11 -17.18
C ARG A 28 -5.26 -2.49 -17.81
N CYS A 29 -5.78 -3.51 -17.14
CA CYS A 29 -5.70 -4.90 -17.60
C CYS A 29 -4.27 -5.41 -17.84
N ALA A 30 -3.25 -4.70 -17.36
CA ALA A 30 -1.86 -5.08 -17.55
C ALA A 30 -1.52 -6.30 -16.70
N ASP A 31 -0.80 -7.25 -17.29
CA ASP A 31 -0.09 -8.27 -16.51
C ASP A 31 1.21 -7.65 -15.98
N LEU A 32 1.22 -7.35 -14.69
CA LEU A 32 2.35 -6.84 -13.90
C LEU A 32 2.74 -7.86 -12.82
N SER A 33 2.39 -9.13 -13.02
CA SER A 33 2.70 -10.17 -12.05
C SER A 33 4.22 -10.31 -11.90
N ASN A 34 4.70 -10.40 -10.65
CA ASN A 34 6.12 -10.44 -10.31
C ASN A 34 6.93 -9.19 -10.72
N ALA A 35 6.29 -8.08 -11.09
CA ALA A 35 6.99 -6.85 -11.45
C ALA A 35 7.74 -6.25 -10.25
N ASN A 36 8.87 -5.62 -10.53
CA ASN A 36 9.55 -4.78 -9.56
C ASN A 36 9.03 -3.34 -9.70
N LEU A 37 8.23 -2.91 -8.72
CA LEU A 37 7.64 -1.57 -8.61
C LEU A 37 8.12 -0.86 -7.35
N ARG A 38 9.25 -1.30 -6.79
CA ARG A 38 9.83 -0.72 -5.59
C ARG A 38 10.15 0.75 -5.82
N HIS A 39 9.68 1.63 -4.92
CA HIS A 39 9.79 3.08 -5.01
C HIS A 39 9.11 3.74 -6.21
N ALA A 40 8.31 3.01 -7.01
CA ALA A 40 7.65 3.60 -8.16
C ALA A 40 6.63 4.67 -7.71
N ASP A 41 6.68 5.84 -8.33
CA ASP A 41 5.59 6.82 -8.22
C ASP A 41 4.51 6.46 -9.23
N LEU A 42 3.46 5.81 -8.75
CA LEU A 42 2.26 5.43 -9.49
C LEU A 42 1.08 6.32 -9.09
N SER A 43 1.35 7.50 -8.53
CA SER A 43 0.30 8.39 -8.08
C SER A 43 -0.54 8.84 -9.27
N ASN A 44 -1.85 8.79 -9.10
CA ASN A 44 -2.85 8.97 -10.15
C ASN A 44 -2.87 7.88 -11.21
N ALA A 45 -2.02 6.85 -11.24
CA ALA A 45 -2.05 5.84 -12.31
C ALA A 45 -3.43 5.12 -12.40
N ASP A 46 -3.80 4.63 -13.60
CA ASP A 46 -4.93 3.72 -13.75
C ASP A 46 -4.44 2.28 -13.81
N LEU A 47 -4.64 1.53 -12.73
CA LEU A 47 -4.25 0.13 -12.55
C LEU A 47 -5.49 -0.78 -12.49
N SER A 48 -6.65 -0.28 -12.94
CA SER A 48 -7.89 -1.05 -12.86
C SER A 48 -7.78 -2.34 -13.69
N ASN A 49 -8.24 -3.45 -13.12
CA ASN A 49 -8.10 -4.81 -13.67
C ASN A 49 -6.66 -5.30 -13.90
N ALA A 50 -5.62 -4.62 -13.41
CA ALA A 50 -4.25 -5.09 -13.54
C ALA A 50 -3.97 -6.31 -12.64
N ASP A 51 -3.08 -7.21 -13.09
CA ASP A 51 -2.54 -8.28 -12.27
C ASP A 51 -1.21 -7.86 -11.65
N LEU A 52 -1.20 -7.53 -10.36
CA LEU A 52 -0.01 -7.20 -9.56
C LEU A 52 0.38 -8.36 -8.62
N SER A 53 -0.08 -9.58 -8.90
CA SER A 53 0.23 -10.70 -8.03
C SER A 53 1.74 -10.93 -7.92
N ASN A 54 2.22 -11.16 -6.70
CA ASN A 54 3.65 -11.32 -6.37
C ASN A 54 4.54 -10.11 -6.72
N ALA A 55 3.99 -8.95 -7.07
CA ALA A 55 4.78 -7.75 -7.35
C ALA A 55 5.44 -7.19 -6.09
N ASP A 56 6.62 -6.58 -6.25
CA ASP A 56 7.30 -5.82 -5.20
C ASP A 56 6.87 -4.36 -5.28
N LEU A 57 5.95 -3.94 -4.40
CA LEU A 57 5.44 -2.56 -4.30
C LEU A 57 6.06 -1.80 -3.12
N ARG A 58 7.16 -2.29 -2.54
CA ARG A 58 7.74 -1.66 -1.35
C ARG A 58 8.04 -0.19 -1.60
N GLU A 59 7.56 0.65 -0.69
CA GLU A 59 7.74 2.11 -0.75
C GLU A 59 7.17 2.77 -2.03
N ALA A 60 6.28 2.09 -2.77
CA ALA A 60 5.59 2.68 -3.92
C ALA A 60 4.57 3.73 -3.48
N ASP A 61 4.37 4.74 -4.33
CA ASP A 61 3.33 5.75 -4.13
C ASP A 61 2.11 5.42 -4.99
N LEU A 62 1.00 5.01 -4.36
CA LEU A 62 -0.27 4.73 -5.04
C LEU A 62 -1.29 5.85 -4.80
N ARG A 63 -0.87 7.05 -4.40
CA ARG A 63 -1.82 8.14 -4.12
C ARG A 63 -2.76 8.40 -5.28
N GLU A 64 -4.05 8.44 -5.00
CA GLU A 64 -5.10 8.66 -6.02
C GLU A 64 -5.14 7.65 -7.18
N ALA A 65 -4.39 6.54 -7.10
CA ALA A 65 -4.39 5.51 -8.12
C ALA A 65 -5.75 4.77 -8.15
N ASP A 66 -6.14 4.33 -9.34
CA ASP A 66 -7.34 3.52 -9.53
C ASP A 66 -6.97 2.03 -9.48
N LEU A 67 -7.41 1.35 -8.43
CA LEU A 67 -7.13 -0.04 -8.12
C LEU A 67 -8.39 -0.92 -8.21
N ARG A 68 -9.44 -0.46 -8.92
CA ARG A 68 -10.66 -1.27 -9.10
C ARG A 68 -10.32 -2.61 -9.74
N GLU A 69 -10.74 -3.70 -9.10
CA GLU A 69 -10.56 -5.08 -9.60
C GLU A 69 -9.08 -5.47 -9.80
N VAL A 70 -8.15 -4.79 -9.12
CA VAL A 70 -6.73 -5.16 -9.16
C VAL A 70 -6.49 -6.47 -8.42
N ASN A 71 -5.59 -7.31 -8.93
CA ASN A 71 -5.11 -8.47 -8.21
C ASN A 71 -3.82 -8.13 -7.46
N LEU A 72 -3.86 -8.01 -6.13
CA LEU A 72 -2.69 -7.77 -5.27
C LEU A 72 -2.27 -9.01 -4.49
N SER A 73 -2.71 -10.20 -4.90
CA SER A 73 -2.40 -11.45 -4.19
C SER A 73 -0.88 -11.64 -4.06
N TYR A 74 -0.40 -11.82 -2.83
CA TYR A 74 1.02 -12.02 -2.51
C TYR A 74 1.96 -10.86 -2.85
N ALA A 75 1.45 -9.67 -3.18
CA ALA A 75 2.28 -8.49 -3.37
C ALA A 75 2.95 -8.05 -2.06
N ASP A 76 4.15 -7.46 -2.14
CA ASP A 76 4.82 -6.84 -1.00
C ASP A 76 4.40 -5.36 -0.89
N LEU A 77 3.54 -5.07 0.08
CA LEU A 77 2.86 -3.78 0.29
C LEU A 77 3.49 -2.95 1.41
N ASN A 78 4.68 -3.32 1.89
CA ASN A 78 5.36 -2.59 2.95
C ASN A 78 5.65 -1.14 2.51
N TRP A 79 5.33 -0.18 3.38
CA TRP A 79 5.54 1.26 3.15
C TRP A 79 4.81 1.88 1.94
N VAL A 80 3.85 1.19 1.33
CA VAL A 80 3.04 1.78 0.25
C VAL A 80 2.26 2.98 0.76
N ASN A 81 2.22 4.05 -0.04
CA ASN A 81 1.35 5.18 0.22
C ASN A 81 -0.05 4.93 -0.35
N TRP A 82 -1.02 4.71 0.54
CA TRP A 82 -2.41 4.37 0.20
C TRP A 82 -3.36 5.57 0.20
N GLN A 83 -2.84 6.79 0.34
CA GLN A 83 -3.70 7.95 0.48
C GLN A 83 -4.59 8.13 -0.76
N ASP A 84 -5.89 8.29 -0.56
CA ASP A 84 -6.87 8.59 -1.62
C ASP A 84 -6.96 7.54 -2.76
N VAL A 85 -6.51 6.30 -2.55
CA VAL A 85 -6.69 5.20 -3.51
C VAL A 85 -8.17 4.96 -3.81
N ARG A 86 -8.46 4.55 -5.05
CA ARG A 86 -9.82 4.25 -5.51
C ARG A 86 -9.96 2.75 -5.77
N GLY A 87 -11.16 2.21 -5.54
CA GLY A 87 -11.47 0.81 -5.84
C GLY A 87 -11.09 -0.20 -4.76
N LEU A 88 -10.39 0.23 -3.71
CA LEU A 88 -10.15 -0.53 -2.49
C LEU A 88 -10.62 0.26 -1.27
N THR A 89 -11.10 -0.43 -0.25
CA THR A 89 -11.41 0.12 1.06
C THR A 89 -10.16 0.05 1.91
N VAL A 90 -9.46 1.19 2.02
CA VAL A 90 -8.24 1.31 2.81
C VAL A 90 -8.45 2.27 3.96
N VAL A 91 -8.18 1.80 5.18
CA VAL A 91 -8.17 2.64 6.38
C VAL A 91 -6.75 2.69 6.91
N ALA A 92 -6.10 3.84 6.73
CA ALA A 92 -4.74 4.11 7.19
C ALA A 92 -4.75 5.14 8.31
N VAL A 93 -4.23 4.75 9.48
CA VAL A 93 -4.24 5.61 10.67
C VAL A 93 -2.83 5.78 11.18
N GLN A 94 -2.45 7.05 11.33
CA GLN A 94 -1.16 7.40 11.90
C GLN A 94 -1.13 7.08 13.39
N VAL A 95 -0.13 6.31 13.80
CA VAL A 95 0.19 6.07 15.21
C VAL A 95 1.25 7.08 15.63
N ASP A 96 0.89 7.99 16.53
CA ASP A 96 1.84 8.93 17.14
C ASP A 96 2.97 8.16 17.86
N THR A 97 4.14 8.13 17.22
CA THR A 97 5.38 7.55 17.71
C THR A 97 6.55 8.46 17.35
N THR A 98 7.75 8.14 17.83
CA THR A 98 8.97 8.86 17.44
C THR A 98 9.39 8.60 15.99
N ARG A 99 8.82 7.57 15.33
CA ARG A 99 9.10 7.24 13.93
C ARG A 99 8.18 8.04 13.02
N LYS A 100 8.77 8.71 12.03
CA LYS A 100 8.01 9.33 10.94
C LYS A 100 7.24 8.23 10.19
N ASN A 101 6.03 8.55 9.77
CA ASN A 101 5.16 7.70 8.94
C ASN A 101 4.85 6.32 9.54
N ASN A 102 4.77 6.20 10.88
CA ASN A 102 4.23 5.00 11.49
C ASN A 102 2.70 4.99 11.33
N GLN A 103 2.23 4.33 10.28
CA GLN A 103 0.81 4.11 10.02
C GLN A 103 0.46 2.64 10.23
N ILE A 104 -0.71 2.38 10.77
CA ILE A 104 -1.37 1.08 10.66
C ILE A 104 -2.37 1.21 9.54
N THR A 105 -2.27 0.34 8.55
CA THR A 105 -3.16 0.33 7.40
C THR A 105 -3.86 -1.02 7.31
N TYR A 106 -5.16 -0.99 7.07
CA TYR A 106 -5.93 -2.19 6.74
C TYR A 106 -6.53 -2.04 5.34
N ILE A 107 -6.32 -3.06 4.51
CA ILE A 107 -6.91 -3.17 3.17
C ILE A 107 -7.99 -4.26 3.22
N LYS A 108 -9.27 -3.84 3.22
CA LYS A 108 -10.42 -4.72 3.50
C LYS A 108 -10.54 -5.87 2.51
N GLU A 109 -10.42 -5.57 1.22
CA GLU A 109 -10.62 -6.53 0.13
C GLU A 109 -9.56 -7.64 0.12
N LEU A 110 -8.39 -7.38 0.72
CA LEU A 110 -7.28 -8.33 0.83
C LEU A 110 -7.23 -9.00 2.21
N ASP A 111 -7.95 -8.49 3.19
CA ASP A 111 -7.80 -8.81 4.62
C ASP A 111 -6.35 -8.71 5.13
N ILE A 112 -5.63 -7.67 4.67
CA ILE A 112 -4.22 -7.44 4.98
C ILE A 112 -4.05 -6.21 5.87
N TRP A 113 -3.22 -6.38 6.90
CA TRP A 113 -2.72 -5.31 7.76
C TRP A 113 -1.27 -5.00 7.44
N THR A 114 -0.92 -3.71 7.38
CA THR A 114 0.47 -3.28 7.24
C THR A 114 0.86 -2.26 8.30
N THR A 115 2.12 -2.32 8.77
CA THR A 115 2.71 -1.29 9.64
C THR A 115 4.16 -1.02 9.23
N GLY A 116 4.36 -0.18 8.22
CA GLY A 116 5.68 0.12 7.67
C GLY A 116 6.38 -1.14 7.13
N CYS A 117 7.09 -1.86 8.00
CA CYS A 117 7.84 -3.09 7.70
C CYS A 117 7.11 -4.40 8.08
N PHE A 118 5.83 -4.34 8.43
CA PHE A 118 5.01 -5.51 8.69
C PHE A 118 3.91 -5.59 7.63
N GLN A 119 3.62 -6.80 7.17
CA GLN A 119 2.45 -7.17 6.38
C GLN A 119 1.95 -8.52 6.89
N GLY A 120 0.66 -8.66 7.14
CA GLY A 120 0.07 -9.92 7.55
C GLY A 120 -1.37 -9.79 8.00
N THR A 121 -1.84 -10.82 8.69
CA THR A 121 -3.17 -10.87 9.29
C THR A 121 -3.23 -10.03 10.58
N LEU A 122 -4.45 -9.77 11.06
CA LEU A 122 -4.67 -9.08 12.34
C LEU A 122 -4.01 -9.81 13.52
N ASP A 123 -4.07 -11.14 13.55
CA ASP A 123 -3.50 -11.94 14.64
C ASP A 123 -1.97 -11.87 14.64
N GLU A 124 -1.36 -11.96 13.46
CA GLU A 124 0.09 -11.76 13.30
C GLU A 124 0.52 -10.35 13.71
N LEU A 125 -0.27 -9.34 13.39
CA LEU A 125 0.00 -7.96 13.80
C LEU A 125 -0.02 -7.83 15.33
N LYS A 126 -1.04 -8.38 16.00
CA LYS A 126 -1.14 -8.37 17.47
C LYS A 126 0.06 -9.07 18.11
N VAL A 127 0.44 -10.24 17.61
CA VAL A 127 1.63 -10.97 18.08
C VAL A 127 2.89 -10.12 17.89
N SER A 128 3.06 -9.49 16.71
CA SER A 128 4.19 -8.62 16.41
C SER A 128 4.28 -7.44 17.37
N ILE A 129 3.16 -6.79 17.68
CA ILE A 129 3.09 -5.66 18.64
C ILE A 129 3.51 -6.11 20.05
N GLU A 130 3.03 -7.25 20.53
CA GLU A 130 3.40 -7.77 21.86
C GLU A 130 4.89 -8.10 21.96
N ILE A 131 5.49 -8.60 20.87
CA ILE A 131 6.92 -8.91 20.81
C ILE A 131 7.76 -7.63 20.71
N ALA A 132 7.46 -6.77 19.74
CA ALA A 132 8.26 -5.57 19.42
C ALA A 132 8.18 -4.49 20.50
N HIS A 133 7.08 -4.47 21.28
CA HIS A 133 6.82 -3.46 22.29
C HIS A 133 6.56 -4.07 23.67
N ARG A 134 7.15 -5.23 23.97
CA ARG A 134 6.99 -5.96 25.24
C ARG A 134 7.13 -5.08 26.49
N ASP A 135 8.10 -4.18 26.48
CA ASP A 135 8.42 -3.32 27.63
C ASP A 135 7.74 -1.94 27.58
N ASN A 136 6.91 -1.67 26.55
CA ASN A 136 6.26 -0.38 26.35
C ASN A 136 4.73 -0.52 26.28
N GLU A 137 4.10 -0.67 27.44
CA GLU A 137 2.65 -0.83 27.57
C GLU A 137 1.87 0.36 26.99
N LYS A 138 2.37 1.58 27.17
CA LYS A 138 1.75 2.79 26.63
C LYS A 138 1.68 2.74 25.12
N LEU A 139 2.74 2.27 24.46
CA LEU A 139 2.77 2.15 23.00
C LEU A 139 1.84 1.02 22.53
N ARG A 140 1.85 -0.15 23.18
CA ARG A 140 0.90 -1.24 22.84
C ARG A 140 -0.54 -0.77 22.88
N LYS A 141 -0.94 -0.07 23.97
CA LYS A 141 -2.29 0.51 24.07
C LYS A 141 -2.62 1.49 22.95
N ARG A 142 -1.64 2.24 22.41
CA ARG A 142 -1.86 3.11 21.24
C ARG A 142 -2.13 2.30 19.99
N TYR A 143 -1.34 1.26 19.72
CA TYR A 143 -1.56 0.35 18.59
C TYR A 143 -2.95 -0.30 18.66
N TYR A 144 -3.34 -0.85 19.81
CA TYR A 144 -4.67 -1.46 19.96
C TYR A 144 -5.81 -0.47 19.77
N ARG A 145 -5.71 0.75 20.29
CA ARG A 145 -6.73 1.80 20.04
C ARG A 145 -6.89 2.10 18.55
N VAL A 146 -5.79 2.11 17.81
CA VAL A 146 -5.82 2.35 16.37
C VAL A 146 -6.42 1.15 15.62
N ILE A 147 -6.07 -0.07 16.02
CA ILE A 147 -6.68 -1.30 15.49
C ILE A 147 -8.20 -1.28 15.73
N ASP A 148 -8.64 -1.00 16.95
CA ASP A 148 -10.07 -0.95 17.31
C ASP A 148 -10.81 0.13 16.51
N PHE A 149 -10.19 1.30 16.32
CA PHE A 149 -10.73 2.35 15.47
C PHE A 149 -10.88 1.87 14.03
N ILE A 150 -9.84 1.29 13.43
CA ILE A 150 -9.87 0.77 12.06
C ILE A 150 -10.98 -0.28 11.89
N LEU A 151 -11.09 -1.22 12.83
CA LEU A 151 -12.12 -2.26 12.79
C LEU A 151 -13.54 -1.68 12.90
N THR A 152 -13.70 -0.60 13.65
CA THR A 152 -15.00 0.10 13.78
C THR A 152 -15.36 0.80 12.47
N GLU A 153 -14.44 1.59 11.90
CA GLU A 153 -14.66 2.32 10.64
C GLU A 153 -14.99 1.39 9.47
N VAL A 154 -14.44 0.17 9.45
CA VAL A 154 -14.67 -0.77 8.35
C VAL A 154 -15.98 -1.55 8.48
N ALA A 155 -16.54 -1.61 9.68
CA ALA A 155 -17.79 -2.30 9.98
C ALA A 155 -19.04 -1.45 9.69
N GLU A 156 -18.90 -0.13 9.61
CA GLU A 156 -19.95 0.82 9.19
C GLU A 156 -20.13 0.87 7.67
#